data_AF-A0A4C2E824-F1
#
_entry.id   AF-A0A4C2E824-F1
#
_cell.length_a   1.000
_cell.length_b   1.000
_cell.length_c   1.000
_cell.angle_alpha   90.00
_cell.angle_beta   90.00
_cell.angle_gamma   90.00
#
_symmetry.space_group_name_H-M   'P 1'
#
loop_
_entity.id
_entity.type
_entity.pdbx_description
1 polymer ?
#
loop_
_entity_poly.entity_id
_entity_poly.type
_entity_poly.pdbx_seq_one_letter_code
_entity_poly.pdbx_strand_id
1 'polypeptide(L)'
;MVDGDRNNIREGNLDPQLVVEPSKVDYAPQGNSSDKFQYYPDNPESGLSKYRFAVKDASQYFDPCQESSRMSLNCLDRNNYDRDMCKEYFDAYRECKKQWLKARRENRSLWE
;
A
#
# COMPACT_ATOMS: atom_id res chain seq x y z
N MET A 1 20.53 9.70 25.39
CA MET A 1 19.72 10.79 24.81
C MET A 1 20.25 11.00 23.40
N VAL A 2 19.55 10.45 22.40
CA VAL A 2 19.85 10.66 20.99
C VAL A 2 18.57 11.23 20.39
N ASP A 3 18.52 12.55 20.29
CA ASP A 3 17.49 13.31 19.60
C ASP A 3 18.09 13.84 18.28
N GLY A 4 17.31 13.76 17.21
CA GLY A 4 17.64 14.21 15.84
C GLY A 4 18.03 13.02 14.95
N ASP A 5 17.24 12.56 13.98
CA ASP A 5 16.37 13.30 13.07
C ASP A 5 15.08 12.53 12.73
N ARG A 6 13.92 13.10 13.09
CA ARG A 6 12.59 12.67 12.61
C ARG A 6 12.27 13.19 11.20
N ASN A 7 13.27 13.27 10.31
CA ASN A 7 13.14 13.86 8.97
C ASN A 7 13.99 13.12 7.91
N ASN A 8 13.93 11.79 7.90
CA ASN A 8 14.48 10.94 6.84
C ASN A 8 13.76 9.59 6.97
N ILE A 9 12.71 9.23 6.23
CA ILE A 9 12.44 9.33 4.80
C ILE A 9 10.91 9.38 4.68
N ARG A 10 10.34 10.51 4.24
CA ARG A 10 9.02 10.52 3.59
C ARG A 10 9.21 10.28 2.09
N GLU A 11 9.90 9.21 1.71
CA GLU A 11 9.71 8.59 0.39
C GLU A 11 8.53 7.62 0.48
N GLY A 12 7.42 8.13 1.04
CA GLY A 12 6.14 7.44 1.01
C GLY A 12 5.47 7.69 -0.33
N ASN A 13 4.54 6.83 -0.69
CA ASN A 13 3.76 6.95 -1.90
C ASN A 13 3.05 8.33 -1.93
N LEU A 14 3.63 9.36 -2.58
CA LEU A 14 3.05 10.73 -2.67
C LEU A 14 1.75 10.80 -3.51
N ASP A 15 0.93 9.75 -3.46
CA ASP A 15 -0.37 9.75 -4.08
C ASP A 15 -1.30 10.67 -3.26
N PRO A 16 -1.89 11.73 -3.84
CA PRO A 16 -2.88 12.55 -3.16
C PRO A 16 -4.12 11.77 -2.72
N GLN A 17 -4.33 10.57 -3.30
CA GLN A 17 -5.38 9.63 -2.92
C GLN A 17 -4.95 8.66 -1.82
N LEU A 18 -3.71 8.73 -1.35
CA LEU A 18 -3.23 7.92 -0.23
C LEU A 18 -3.90 8.40 1.06
N VAL A 19 -4.84 7.60 1.56
CA VAL A 19 -5.48 7.88 2.84
C VAL A 19 -4.70 7.12 3.92
N VAL A 20 -3.87 7.85 4.66
CA VAL A 20 -3.03 7.29 5.75
C VAL A 20 -3.62 7.55 7.14
N GLU A 21 -4.65 8.38 7.23
CA GLU A 21 -5.28 8.70 8.51
C GLU A 21 -6.18 7.53 8.97
N PRO A 22 -5.89 6.91 10.12
CA PRO A 22 -6.69 5.79 10.63
C PRO A 22 -8.16 6.14 10.86
N SER A 23 -8.48 7.42 11.07
CA SER A 23 -9.84 7.92 11.24
C SER A 23 -10.64 8.02 9.93
N LYS A 24 -9.97 7.97 8.78
CA LYS A 24 -10.58 8.09 7.44
C LYS A 24 -10.57 6.78 6.65
N VAL A 25 -9.91 5.74 7.16
CA VAL A 25 -9.84 4.43 6.51
C VAL A 25 -10.34 3.36 7.45
N ASP A 26 -11.40 2.69 7.02
CA ASP A 26 -11.97 1.55 7.73
C ASP A 26 -11.37 0.26 7.16
N TYR A 27 -10.17 -0.10 7.65
CA TYR A 27 -9.39 -1.24 7.13
C TYR A 27 -10.05 -2.60 7.41
N ALA A 28 -10.92 -2.68 8.42
CA ALA A 28 -11.59 -3.89 8.87
C ALA A 28 -12.94 -3.52 9.51
N PRO A 29 -13.99 -3.26 8.71
CA PRO A 29 -15.29 -2.88 9.22
C PRO A 29 -15.84 -4.04 10.04
N GLN A 30 -16.06 -3.81 11.34
CA GLN A 30 -16.63 -4.78 12.27
C GLN A 30 -18.16 -4.92 12.08
N GLY A 31 -18.63 -5.08 10.83
CA GLY A 31 -20.06 -5.16 10.51
C GLY A 31 -20.37 -5.53 9.05
N ASN A 32 -21.65 -5.80 8.78
CA ASN A 32 -22.17 -6.30 7.48
C ASN A 32 -22.21 -5.23 6.35
N SER A 33 -21.47 -4.13 6.44
CA SER A 33 -21.43 -3.09 5.39
C SER A 33 -20.27 -3.32 4.44
N SER A 34 -20.43 -4.29 3.55
CA SER A 34 -19.50 -4.61 2.46
C SER A 34 -19.35 -3.49 1.43
N ASP A 35 -20.28 -2.54 1.38
CA ASP A 35 -20.42 -1.58 0.27
C ASP A 35 -19.37 -0.45 0.28
N LYS A 36 -18.59 -0.30 1.35
CA LYS A 36 -17.50 0.70 1.48
C LYS A 36 -16.21 0.11 2.06
N PHE A 37 -15.94 -1.16 1.78
CA PHE A 37 -14.72 -1.82 2.26
C PHE A 37 -13.51 -1.45 1.39
N GLN A 38 -12.60 -0.64 1.92
CA GLN A 38 -11.28 -0.43 1.33
C GLN A 38 -10.23 -1.17 2.15
N TYR A 39 -9.77 -2.31 1.62
CA TYR A 39 -8.95 -3.26 2.37
C TYR A 39 -7.51 -2.78 2.61
N TYR A 40 -7.02 -1.82 1.82
CA TYR A 40 -5.66 -1.31 1.88
C TYR A 40 -5.61 0.18 1.51
N PRO A 41 -4.66 0.96 2.07
CA PRO A 41 -4.62 2.42 1.92
C PRO A 41 -4.13 2.89 0.55
N ASP A 42 -3.40 2.05 -0.18
CA ASP A 42 -2.86 2.38 -1.49
C ASP A 42 -3.96 2.36 -2.58
N ASN A 43 -3.80 3.15 -3.63
CA ASN A 43 -4.57 2.97 -4.87
C ASN A 43 -3.62 2.48 -5.98
N PRO A 44 -3.56 1.16 -6.23
CA PRO A 44 -2.62 0.62 -7.19
C PRO A 44 -2.91 1.04 -8.63
N GLU A 45 -4.09 1.55 -8.93
CA GLU A 45 -4.53 1.95 -10.27
C GLU A 45 -4.58 3.48 -10.46
N SER A 46 -4.12 4.25 -9.47
CA SER A 46 -4.11 5.70 -9.54
C SER A 46 -3.29 6.21 -10.73
N GLY A 47 -3.65 7.40 -11.23
CA GLY A 47 -2.91 8.04 -12.32
C GLY A 47 -1.43 8.25 -11.98
N LEU A 48 -1.11 8.53 -10.71
CA LEU A 48 0.26 8.65 -10.25
C LEU A 48 0.99 7.30 -10.27
N SER A 49 0.36 6.23 -9.81
CA SER A 49 0.93 4.88 -9.86
C SER A 49 1.23 4.45 -11.30
N LYS A 50 0.32 4.75 -12.24
CA LYS A 50 0.54 4.52 -13.68
C LYS A 50 1.71 5.34 -14.21
N TYR A 51 1.73 6.65 -13.93
CA TYR A 51 2.82 7.52 -14.35
C TYR A 51 4.19 7.07 -13.82
N ARG A 52 4.29 6.81 -12.52
CA ARG A 52 5.53 6.31 -11.88
C ARG A 52 5.98 4.99 -12.47
N PHE A 53 5.04 4.10 -12.77
CA PHE A 53 5.36 2.85 -13.43
C PHE A 53 5.91 3.05 -14.85
N ALA A 54 5.37 4.01 -15.61
CA ALA A 54 5.81 4.30 -16.97
C ALA A 54 7.18 5.00 -17.04
N VAL A 55 7.49 5.88 -16.08
CA VAL A 55 8.76 6.66 -16.09
C VAL A 55 9.92 6.00 -15.35
N LYS A 56 9.69 4.88 -14.65
CA LYS A 56 10.74 4.19 -13.90
C LYS A 56 11.81 3.62 -14.84
N ASP A 57 13.05 3.48 -14.34
CA ASP A 57 14.08 2.78 -15.10
C ASP A 57 13.72 1.29 -15.28
N ALA A 58 14.20 0.69 -16.39
CA ALA A 58 13.91 -0.69 -16.72
C ALA A 58 14.31 -1.66 -15.58
N SER A 59 15.40 -1.39 -14.87
CA SER A 59 15.88 -2.16 -13.72
C SER A 59 15.28 -1.74 -12.38
N GLN A 60 14.57 -0.61 -12.29
CA GLN A 60 14.04 -0.11 -11.04
C GLN A 60 12.82 -0.92 -10.60
N TYR A 61 12.84 -1.39 -9.35
CA TYR A 61 11.68 -2.02 -8.72
C TYR A 61 10.60 -0.97 -8.45
N PHE A 62 9.35 -1.31 -8.75
CA PHE A 62 8.19 -0.48 -8.47
C PHE A 62 7.11 -1.30 -7.78
N ASP A 63 6.62 -0.79 -6.66
CA ASP A 63 5.53 -1.37 -5.91
C ASP A 63 4.49 -0.28 -5.64
N PRO A 64 3.30 -0.34 -6.27
CA PRO A 64 2.25 0.64 -6.00
C PRO A 64 1.54 0.38 -4.67
N CYS A 65 1.88 -0.71 -3.96
CA CYS A 65 1.30 -1.13 -2.67
C CYS A 65 2.28 -0.89 -1.51
N GLN A 66 3.10 0.16 -1.63
CA GLN A 66 4.23 0.40 -0.72
C GLN A 66 3.77 0.71 0.71
N GLU A 67 2.65 1.41 0.91
CA GLU A 67 2.18 1.69 2.27
C GLU A 67 1.61 0.46 2.94
N SER A 68 0.89 -0.39 2.21
CA SER A 68 0.43 -1.70 2.69
C SER A 68 1.60 -2.57 3.12
N SER A 69 2.69 -2.57 2.34
CA SER A 69 3.94 -3.24 2.71
C SER A 69 4.52 -2.66 4.00
N ARG A 70 4.63 -1.34 4.09
CA ARG A 70 5.14 -0.64 5.27
C ARG A 70 4.33 -0.95 6.53
N MET A 71 3.00 -1.00 6.43
CA MET A 71 2.13 -1.37 7.54
C MET A 71 2.38 -2.80 8.00
N SER A 72 2.54 -3.75 7.08
CA SER A 72 2.83 -5.14 7.41
C SER A 72 4.19 -5.31 8.11
N LEU A 73 5.22 -4.58 7.68
CA LEU A 73 6.53 -4.56 8.33
C LEU A 73 6.47 -3.90 9.71
N ASN A 74 5.74 -2.80 9.84
CA ASN A 74 5.56 -2.11 11.12
C ASN A 74 4.83 -3.00 12.15
N CYS A 75 3.85 -3.79 11.70
CA CYS A 75 3.21 -4.79 12.55
C CYS A 75 4.22 -5.83 13.05
N LEU A 76 5.08 -6.36 12.18
CA LEU A 76 6.13 -7.30 12.58
C LEU A 76 7.09 -6.69 13.60
N ASP A 77 7.56 -5.46 13.35
CA ASP A 77 8.49 -4.76 14.24
C ASP A 77 7.90 -4.55 15.65
N ARG A 78 6.58 -4.34 15.76
CA ARG A 78 5.88 -4.16 17.03
C ARG A 78 5.55 -5.47 17.75
N ASN A 79 5.41 -6.57 17.01
CA ASN A 79 4.94 -7.86 17.53
C ASN A 79 6.05 -8.92 17.55
N ASN A 80 7.31 -8.51 17.70
CA ASN A 80 8.47 -9.43 17.74
C ASN A 80 8.52 -10.40 16.54
N TYR A 81 8.13 -9.91 15.36
CA TYR A 81 8.07 -10.67 14.11
C TYR A 81 7.09 -11.86 14.14
N ASP A 82 6.11 -11.85 15.04
CA ASP A 82 4.99 -12.79 15.01
C ASP A 82 4.11 -12.52 13.78
N ARG A 83 4.09 -13.49 12.85
CA ARG A 83 3.36 -13.37 11.59
C ARG A 83 1.86 -13.56 11.77
N ASP A 84 1.43 -14.33 12.77
CA ASP A 84 0.02 -14.67 12.97
C ASP A 84 -0.75 -13.42 13.41
N MET A 85 -0.11 -12.57 14.22
CA MET A 85 -0.65 -11.27 14.64
C MET A 85 -0.80 -10.24 13.49
N CYS A 86 -0.09 -10.45 12.37
CA CYS A 86 0.00 -9.49 11.28
C CYS A 86 -0.67 -9.97 9.98
N LYS A 87 -1.44 -11.06 10.05
CA LYS A 87 -2.06 -11.70 8.86
C LYS A 87 -2.91 -10.73 8.05
N GLU A 88 -3.68 -9.87 8.71
CA GLU A 88 -4.56 -8.90 8.05
C GLU A 88 -3.77 -7.89 7.19
N TYR A 89 -2.63 -7.40 7.69
CA TYR A 89 -1.76 -6.50 6.93
C TYR A 89 -1.10 -7.18 5.73
N PHE A 90 -0.75 -8.47 5.84
CA PHE A 90 -0.22 -9.23 4.71
C PHE A 90 -1.28 -9.47 3.64
N ASP A 91 -2.49 -9.81 4.06
CA ASP A 91 -3.59 -10.04 3.14
C ASP A 91 -3.98 -8.73 2.43
N ALA A 92 -3.97 -7.59 3.13
CA ALA A 92 -4.13 -6.25 2.54
C ALA A 92 -3.11 -5.97 1.41
N TYR A 93 -1.82 -6.23 1.67
CA TYR A 93 -0.77 -6.10 0.66
C TYR A 93 -0.95 -7.04 -0.53
N ARG A 94 -1.32 -8.31 -0.29
CA ARG A 94 -1.55 -9.31 -1.33
C ARG A 94 -2.71 -8.93 -2.25
N GLU A 95 -3.81 -8.48 -1.68
CA GLU A 95 -4.97 -8.06 -2.46
C GLU A 95 -4.68 -6.78 -3.26
N CYS A 96 -3.91 -5.83 -2.70
CA CYS A 96 -3.44 -4.68 -3.47
C CYS A 96 -2.62 -5.09 -4.70
N LYS A 97 -1.63 -5.96 -4.51
CA LYS A 97 -0.81 -6.46 -5.63
C LYS A 97 -1.63 -7.25 -6.64
N LYS A 98 -2.60 -8.03 -6.17
CA LYS A 98 -3.50 -8.80 -7.04
C LYS A 98 -4.37 -7.88 -7.89
N GLN A 99 -4.92 -6.81 -7.32
CA GLN A 99 -5.65 -5.80 -8.07
C GLN A 99 -4.75 -5.13 -9.12
N TRP A 100 -3.55 -4.68 -8.73
CA TRP A 100 -2.59 -4.08 -9.66
C TRP A 100 -2.26 -5.00 -10.85
N LEU A 101 -1.91 -6.26 -10.56
CA LEU A 101 -1.58 -7.25 -11.59
C LEU A 101 -2.77 -7.58 -12.48
N LYS A 102 -3.98 -7.61 -11.93
CA LYS A 102 -5.22 -7.81 -12.69
C LYS A 102 -5.45 -6.64 -13.65
N ALA A 103 -5.40 -5.39 -13.16
CA ALA A 103 -5.57 -4.19 -13.98
C ALA A 103 -4.54 -4.10 -15.12
N ARG A 104 -3.28 -4.49 -14.86
CA ARG A 104 -2.23 -4.56 -15.87
C ARG A 104 -2.47 -5.63 -16.93
N ARG A 105 -3.00 -6.79 -16.55
CA ARG A 105 -3.33 -7.87 -17.50
C ARG A 105 -4.54 -7.52 -18.36
N GLU A 106 -5.55 -6.90 -17.76
CA GLU A 106 -6.79 -6.53 -18.45
C GLU A 106 -6.59 -5.36 -19.41
N ASN A 107 -5.77 -4.36 -19.05
CA ASN A 107 -5.58 -3.15 -19.84
C ASN A 107 -4.11 -2.79 -20.02
N ARG A 108 -3.33 -3.69 -20.62
CA ARG A 108 -1.87 -3.52 -20.78
C ARG A 108 -1.48 -2.17 -21.42
N SER A 109 -2.23 -1.69 -22.41
CA SER A 109 -1.98 -0.42 -23.09
C SER A 109 -2.13 0.83 -22.20
N LEU A 110 -2.84 0.74 -21.07
CA LEU A 110 -2.93 1.85 -20.10
C LEU A 110 -1.71 1.92 -19.16
N TRP A 111 -0.81 0.94 -19.26
CA TRP A 111 0.38 0.77 -18.41
C TRP A 111 1.68 0.73 -19.21
N GLU A 112 1.63 0.99 -20.52
CA GLU A 112 2.78 1.18 -21.43
C GLU A 112 3.03 2.67 -21.65
#